data_AF-A0AAU9U6A6-F1
#
_entry.id   AF-A0AAU9U6A6-F1
#
_cell.length_a   1.000
_cell.length_b   1.000
_cell.length_c   1.000
_cell.angle_alpha   90.00
_cell.angle_beta   90.00
_cell.angle_gamma   90.00
#
_symmetry.space_group_name_H-M   'P 1'
#
loop_
_entity.id
_entity.type
_entity.pdbx_description
1 polymer ?
#
loop_
_entity_poly.entity_id
_entity_poly.type
_entity_poly.pdbx_seq_one_letter_code
_entity_poly.pdbx_strand_id
1 'polypeptide(L)'
;MDIYFKIVNFIKGKSLQRRLFAQKSDDTVPELALHTDVRWLSRSKFLERFRDLLDEIIEFLEDRGDDYQQLRDLDWQCDLEFLADFTGKLSILNVELQGKDRTITEMISSIAAFQSQTVSMIVDIEKKKFHQFANIKDHMGKYPMYNFIPKKYTAEIKAVASDFEIRFSDFKKIEKLLEFSSFPFNNSIDHDDIYGIAKKNSDISQMDFTILQSEIITLRCDIFLKARSSSGLDFWALVSNEKYPNLKKCIEQLHSCFGSTYLCESAFSLKQTKNKHRSRLTDAHTLDSLRLAISNYKPDFANLAEDYQAQCSH
;
A
#
# COMPACT_ATOMS: atom_id res chain seq x y z
N MET A 1 -9.63 -20.03 -4.59
CA MET A 1 -8.94 -19.74 -3.31
C MET A 1 -9.36 -20.67 -2.17
N ASP A 2 -10.61 -21.17 -2.15
CA ASP A 2 -11.11 -21.97 -1.02
C ASP A 2 -10.38 -23.31 -0.80
N ILE A 3 -9.94 -23.97 -1.87
CA ILE A 3 -9.18 -25.23 -1.77
C ILE A 3 -7.86 -25.01 -1.04
N TYR A 4 -7.10 -23.97 -1.41
CA TYR A 4 -5.85 -23.59 -0.76
C TYR A 4 -6.04 -23.38 0.75
N PHE A 5 -7.06 -22.61 1.13
CA PHE A 5 -7.36 -22.34 2.52
C PHE A 5 -7.82 -23.59 3.27
N LYS A 6 -8.65 -24.44 2.65
CA LYS A 6 -9.10 -25.69 3.25
C LYS A 6 -7.90 -26.61 3.56
N ILE A 7 -6.98 -26.77 2.61
CA ILE A 7 -5.79 -27.60 2.77
C ILE A 7 -4.88 -27.05 3.88
N VAL A 8 -4.52 -25.76 3.81
CA VAL A 8 -3.59 -25.17 4.79
C VAL A 8 -4.20 -25.07 6.18
N ASN A 9 -5.46 -24.66 6.31
CA ASN A 9 -6.13 -24.61 7.61
C ASN A 9 -6.26 -26.00 8.23
N PHE A 10 -6.39 -27.04 7.42
CA PHE A 10 -6.38 -28.41 7.91
C PHE A 10 -4.99 -28.86 8.41
N ILE A 11 -3.93 -28.63 7.63
CA ILE A 11 -2.56 -28.96 8.00
C ILE A 11 -2.13 -28.20 9.26
N LYS A 12 -2.33 -26.88 9.27
CA LYS A 12 -1.89 -26.01 10.38
C LYS A 12 -2.86 -26.01 11.56
N GLY A 13 -4.14 -26.29 11.35
CA GLY A 13 -5.18 -26.27 12.38
C GLY A 13 -5.16 -27.47 13.33
N LYS A 14 -4.44 -28.54 12.99
CA LYS A 14 -4.29 -29.72 13.85
C LYS A 14 -2.82 -29.95 14.21
N SER A 15 -2.51 -30.04 15.50
CA SER A 15 -1.13 -30.20 16.01
C SER A 15 -0.42 -31.43 15.46
N LEU A 16 -1.12 -32.55 15.33
CA LEU A 16 -0.59 -33.77 14.73
C LEU A 16 -0.25 -33.57 13.24
N GLN A 17 -1.14 -32.95 12.48
CA GLN A 17 -0.95 -32.75 11.04
C GLN A 17 0.21 -31.81 10.74
N ARG A 18 0.34 -30.75 11.54
CA ARG A 18 1.50 -29.86 11.46
C ARG A 18 2.82 -30.60 11.70
N ARG A 19 2.89 -31.47 12.72
CA ARG A 19 4.10 -32.25 13.00
C ARG A 19 4.43 -33.25 11.89
N LEU A 20 3.41 -33.94 11.36
CA LEU A 20 3.60 -34.90 10.26
C LEU A 20 4.03 -34.19 8.97
N PHE A 21 3.47 -33.03 8.66
CA PHE A 21 3.88 -32.22 7.51
C PHE A 21 5.31 -31.69 7.67
N ALA A 22 5.68 -31.23 8.87
CA ALA A 22 7.04 -30.75 9.16
C ALA A 22 8.13 -31.83 8.99
N GLN A 23 7.78 -33.13 9.06
CA GLN A 23 8.71 -34.21 8.77
C GLN A 23 9.00 -34.38 7.27
N LYS A 24 8.14 -33.82 6.40
CA LYS A 24 8.30 -33.86 4.95
C LYS A 24 8.97 -32.62 4.36
N SER A 25 8.86 -31.48 5.04
CA SER A 25 9.56 -30.26 4.65
C SER A 25 10.97 -30.22 5.23
N ASP A 26 11.96 -29.83 4.43
CA ASP A 26 13.31 -29.56 4.94
C ASP A 26 13.29 -28.33 5.87
N ASP A 27 14.14 -28.32 6.91
CA ASP A 27 14.21 -27.25 7.93
C ASP A 27 14.58 -25.88 7.33
N THR A 28 15.06 -25.87 6.09
CA THR A 28 15.43 -24.69 5.32
C THR A 28 14.25 -24.01 4.61
N VAL A 29 13.09 -24.66 4.50
CA VAL A 29 11.93 -24.19 3.72
C VAL A 29 10.95 -23.39 4.60
N PRO A 30 10.34 -22.30 4.12
CA PRO A 30 9.43 -21.47 4.92
C PRO A 30 8.18 -22.25 5.38
N GLU A 31 7.86 -22.20 6.68
CA GLU A 31 6.65 -22.86 7.21
C GLU A 31 5.36 -22.30 6.57
N LEU A 32 4.39 -23.18 6.26
CA LEU A 32 3.05 -22.77 5.77
C LEU A 32 2.46 -21.65 6.63
N ALA A 33 2.09 -20.55 5.98
CA ALA A 33 1.44 -19.44 6.64
C ALA A 33 -0.04 -19.78 6.88
N LEU A 34 -0.55 -19.56 8.10
CA LEU A 34 -1.99 -19.55 8.32
C LEU A 34 -2.57 -18.30 7.67
N HIS A 35 -3.59 -18.47 6.83
CA HIS A 35 -4.36 -17.35 6.35
C HIS A 35 -5.44 -16.96 7.36
N THR A 36 -5.60 -15.66 7.57
CA THR A 36 -6.77 -15.09 8.25
C THR A 36 -7.36 -14.00 7.34
N ASP A 37 -8.68 -14.02 7.12
CA ASP A 37 -9.38 -13.08 6.23
C ASP A 37 -9.15 -11.60 6.58
N VAL A 38 -8.76 -11.33 7.83
CA VAL A 38 -8.53 -9.98 8.38
C VAL A 38 -7.29 -9.29 7.79
N ARG A 39 -6.36 -10.02 7.15
CA ARG A 39 -5.11 -9.43 6.61
C ARG A 39 -4.88 -9.86 5.17
N TRP A 40 -5.36 -9.08 4.23
CA TRP A 40 -5.19 -9.35 2.81
C TRP A 40 -3.72 -9.39 2.37
N LEU A 41 -2.82 -8.63 3.00
CA LEU A 41 -1.35 -8.70 2.79
C LEU A 41 -0.74 -10.07 3.14
N SER A 42 -1.44 -10.87 3.95
CA SER A 42 -1.03 -12.25 4.20
C SER A 42 -1.35 -13.17 3.02
N ARG A 43 -2.22 -12.78 2.08
CA ARG A 43 -2.64 -13.61 0.96
C ARG A 43 -1.55 -13.80 -0.08
N SER A 44 -0.77 -12.75 -0.40
CA SER A 44 0.36 -12.86 -1.32
C SER A 44 1.41 -13.83 -0.78
N LYS A 45 1.88 -13.59 0.46
CA LYS A 45 2.84 -14.46 1.15
C LYS A 45 2.32 -15.88 1.37
N PHE A 46 1.02 -16.02 1.59
CA PHE A 46 0.37 -17.33 1.69
C PHE A 46 0.45 -18.09 0.38
N LEU A 47 0.10 -17.45 -0.74
CA LEU A 47 0.13 -18.07 -2.07
C LEU A 47 1.54 -18.45 -2.49
N GLU A 48 2.50 -17.56 -2.24
CA GLU A 48 3.92 -17.80 -2.49
C GLU A 48 4.42 -19.04 -1.73
N ARG A 49 4.17 -19.12 -0.42
CA ARG A 49 4.55 -20.29 0.38
C ARG A 49 3.81 -21.57 0.00
N PHE A 50 2.52 -21.46 -0.36
CA PHE A 50 1.74 -22.61 -0.81
C PHE A 50 2.31 -23.17 -2.10
N ARG A 51 2.72 -22.31 -3.02
CA ARG A 51 3.40 -22.67 -4.27
C ARG A 51 4.74 -23.34 -3.98
N ASP A 52 5.55 -22.76 -3.10
CA ASP A 52 6.89 -23.27 -2.80
C ASP A 52 6.84 -24.69 -2.20
N LEU A 53 5.77 -24.98 -1.45
CA LEU A 53 5.54 -26.27 -0.80
C LEU A 53 4.55 -27.18 -1.56
N LEU A 54 4.23 -26.87 -2.81
CA LEU A 54 3.16 -27.56 -3.52
C LEU A 54 3.43 -29.07 -3.65
N ASP A 55 4.66 -29.46 -3.97
CA ASP A 55 5.01 -30.85 -4.17
C ASP A 55 4.92 -31.65 -2.86
N GLU A 56 5.38 -31.09 -1.73
CA GLU A 56 5.28 -31.67 -0.39
C GLU A 56 3.84 -31.74 0.09
N ILE A 57 3.01 -30.74 -0.22
CA ILE A 57 1.58 -30.75 0.09
C ILE A 57 0.89 -31.90 -0.63
N ILE A 58 1.20 -32.10 -1.92
CA ILE A 58 0.56 -33.18 -2.67
C ILE A 58 0.99 -34.53 -2.12
N GLU A 59 2.29 -34.75 -1.90
CA GLU A 59 2.81 -36.00 -1.34
C GLU A 59 2.23 -36.28 0.06
N PHE A 60 2.03 -35.24 0.88
CA PHE A 60 1.39 -35.37 2.19
C PHE A 60 -0.08 -35.78 2.12
N LEU A 61 -0.83 -35.25 1.13
CA LEU A 61 -2.23 -35.59 0.93
C LEU A 61 -2.40 -37.01 0.36
N GLU A 62 -1.52 -37.41 -0.57
CA GLU A 62 -1.50 -38.73 -1.19
C GLU A 62 -1.23 -39.84 -0.14
N ASP A 63 -0.24 -39.67 0.73
CA ASP A 63 0.07 -40.60 1.83
C ASP A 63 -1.13 -40.87 2.76
N ARG A 64 -2.04 -39.90 2.83
CA ARG A 64 -3.23 -39.95 3.68
C ARG A 64 -4.47 -40.47 2.96
N GLY A 65 -4.39 -40.66 1.64
CA GLY A 65 -5.53 -41.01 0.80
C GLY A 65 -6.51 -39.87 0.56
N ASP A 66 -6.11 -38.61 0.80
CA ASP A 66 -6.92 -37.43 0.50
C ASP A 66 -6.76 -37.08 -0.99
N ASP A 67 -7.78 -37.31 -1.82
CA ASP A 67 -7.69 -37.06 -3.27
C ASP A 67 -7.95 -35.59 -3.64
N TYR A 68 -6.91 -34.94 -4.16
CA TYR A 68 -6.93 -33.58 -4.68
C TYR A 68 -6.27 -33.50 -6.07
N GLN A 69 -6.85 -34.20 -7.05
CA GLN A 69 -6.34 -34.25 -8.43
C GLN A 69 -6.09 -32.87 -9.06
N GLN A 70 -6.85 -31.84 -8.64
CA GLN A 70 -6.67 -30.48 -9.16
C GLN A 70 -5.28 -29.91 -8.86
N LEU A 71 -4.58 -30.37 -7.80
CA LEU A 71 -3.22 -29.90 -7.50
C LEU A 71 -2.19 -30.38 -8.53
N ARG A 72 -2.49 -31.43 -9.30
CA ARG A 72 -1.67 -31.97 -10.39
C ARG A 72 -2.07 -31.41 -11.76
N ASP A 73 -3.19 -30.71 -11.84
CA ASP A 73 -3.67 -30.09 -13.08
C ASP A 73 -2.79 -28.88 -13.46
N LEU A 74 -2.27 -28.87 -14.68
CA LEU A 74 -1.34 -27.83 -15.12
C LEU A 74 -2.01 -26.47 -15.27
N ASP A 75 -3.29 -26.43 -15.67
CA ASP A 75 -4.05 -25.18 -15.74
C ASP A 75 -4.23 -24.58 -14.34
N TRP A 76 -4.57 -25.42 -13.36
CA TRP A 76 -4.72 -25.01 -11.96
C TRP A 76 -3.39 -24.55 -11.34
N GLN A 77 -2.28 -25.24 -11.63
CA GLN A 77 -0.96 -24.80 -11.19
C GLN A 77 -0.59 -23.46 -11.83
N CYS A 78 -0.83 -23.29 -13.12
CA CYS A 78 -0.57 -22.01 -13.79
C CYS A 78 -1.42 -20.87 -13.20
N ASP A 79 -2.67 -21.15 -12.79
CA ASP A 79 -3.51 -20.19 -12.07
C ASP A 79 -2.89 -19.79 -10.72
N LEU A 80 -2.36 -20.75 -9.95
CA LEU A 80 -1.65 -20.48 -8.69
C LEU A 80 -0.43 -19.59 -8.92
N GLU A 81 0.38 -19.90 -9.93
CA GLU A 81 1.59 -19.14 -10.27
C GLU A 81 1.25 -17.69 -10.64
N PHE A 82 0.21 -17.50 -11.46
CA PHE A 82 -0.33 -16.17 -11.77
C PHE A 82 -0.82 -15.43 -10.52
N LEU A 83 -1.61 -16.09 -9.68
CA LEU A 83 -2.15 -15.47 -8.47
C LEU A 83 -1.02 -15.06 -7.52
N ALA A 84 -0.01 -15.89 -7.33
CA ALA A 84 1.16 -15.55 -6.51
C ALA A 84 1.89 -14.32 -7.08
N ASP A 85 2.17 -14.30 -8.38
CA ASP A 85 2.83 -13.16 -9.03
C ASP A 85 2.02 -11.86 -8.95
N PHE A 86 0.72 -11.91 -9.24
CA PHE A 86 -0.11 -10.72 -9.36
C PHE A 86 -0.50 -10.16 -7.98
N THR A 87 -0.87 -11.03 -7.04
CA THR A 87 -1.14 -10.62 -5.65
C THR A 87 0.14 -10.16 -4.95
N GLY A 88 1.31 -10.69 -5.31
CA GLY A 88 2.61 -10.18 -4.88
C GLY A 88 2.81 -8.71 -5.25
N LYS A 89 2.47 -8.33 -6.48
CA LYS A 89 2.56 -6.92 -6.94
C LYS A 89 1.58 -6.00 -6.21
N LEU A 90 0.34 -6.44 -6.02
CA LEU A 90 -0.64 -5.71 -5.20
C LEU A 90 -0.14 -5.53 -3.75
N SER A 91 0.52 -6.55 -3.20
CA SER A 91 1.12 -6.50 -1.88
C SER A 91 2.26 -5.50 -1.79
N ILE A 92 3.12 -5.41 -2.82
CA ILE A 92 4.20 -4.41 -2.89
C ILE A 92 3.61 -3.00 -2.86
N LEU A 93 2.64 -2.71 -3.74
CA LEU A 93 1.97 -1.41 -3.77
C LEU A 93 1.35 -1.07 -2.41
N ASN A 94 0.66 -2.01 -1.77
CA ASN A 94 0.02 -1.69 -0.50
C ASN A 94 1.00 -1.46 0.64
N VAL A 95 2.13 -2.18 0.69
CA VAL A 95 3.19 -1.86 1.64
C VAL A 95 3.72 -0.45 1.40
N GLU A 96 3.86 -0.04 0.14
CA GLU A 96 4.29 1.30 -0.24
C GLU A 96 3.30 2.38 0.25
N LEU A 97 2.00 2.15 0.04
CA LEU A 97 0.90 3.04 0.45
C LEU A 97 0.70 3.09 1.98
N GLN A 98 1.03 2.01 2.69
CA GLN A 98 1.01 1.95 4.16
C GLN A 98 2.27 2.51 4.82
N GLY A 99 3.21 3.02 4.03
CA GLY A 99 4.46 3.60 4.53
C GLY A 99 4.23 4.75 5.51
N LYS A 100 5.18 4.91 6.44
CA LYS A 100 5.22 6.07 7.33
C LYS A 100 5.62 7.32 6.52
N ASP A 101 5.07 8.48 6.91
CA ASP A 101 5.42 9.80 6.37
C ASP A 101 5.19 9.95 4.85
N ARG A 102 4.21 9.24 4.29
CA ARG A 102 3.80 9.37 2.88
C ARG A 102 2.93 10.59 2.65
N THR A 103 3.31 11.41 1.68
CA THR A 103 2.51 12.53 1.17
C THR A 103 1.45 12.06 0.18
N ILE A 104 0.39 12.85 0.00
CA ILE A 104 -0.64 12.55 -1.00
C ILE A 104 -0.08 12.50 -2.43
N THR A 105 0.91 13.32 -2.75
CA THR A 105 1.57 13.35 -4.06
C THR A 105 2.29 12.03 -4.35
N GLU A 106 3.05 11.51 -3.38
CA GLU A 106 3.75 10.24 -3.52
C GLU A 106 2.76 9.09 -3.74
N MET A 107 1.69 9.04 -2.96
CA MET A 107 0.70 7.97 -3.11
C MET A 107 -0.04 7.98 -4.44
N ILE A 108 -0.44 9.16 -4.91
CA ILE A 108 -1.07 9.30 -6.23
C ILE A 108 -0.09 8.84 -7.31
N SER A 109 1.18 9.20 -7.17
CA SER A 109 2.25 8.74 -8.08
C SER A 109 2.40 7.22 -8.07
N SER A 110 2.43 6.58 -6.89
CA SER A 110 2.53 5.11 -6.77
C SER A 110 1.31 4.41 -7.39
N ILE A 111 0.11 4.95 -7.21
CA ILE A 111 -1.12 4.41 -7.80
C ILE A 111 -1.13 4.57 -9.32
N ALA A 112 -0.80 5.76 -9.83
CA ALA A 112 -0.72 6.02 -11.26
C ALA A 112 0.36 5.15 -11.94
N ALA A 113 1.50 4.95 -11.26
CA ALA A 113 2.55 4.05 -11.71
C ALA A 113 2.03 2.60 -11.77
N PHE A 114 1.34 2.12 -10.74
CA PHE A 114 0.76 0.77 -10.75
C PHE A 114 -0.29 0.59 -11.85
N GLN A 115 -1.18 1.56 -12.05
CA GLN A 115 -2.15 1.54 -13.16
C GLN A 115 -1.43 1.41 -14.51
N SER A 116 -0.37 2.20 -14.73
CA SER A 116 0.45 2.09 -15.94
C SER A 116 1.13 0.73 -16.07
N GLN A 117 1.63 0.17 -14.96
CA GLN A 117 2.21 -1.17 -14.94
C GLN A 117 1.17 -2.25 -15.29
N THR A 118 -0.08 -2.16 -14.83
CA THR A 118 -1.13 -3.13 -15.19
C THR A 118 -1.39 -3.18 -16.70
N VAL A 119 -1.35 -2.03 -17.37
CA VAL A 119 -1.43 -1.96 -18.85
C VAL A 119 -0.24 -2.67 -19.49
N SER A 120 0.97 -2.44 -18.97
CA SER A 120 2.17 -3.15 -19.43
C SER A 120 2.08 -4.67 -19.22
N MET A 121 1.57 -5.11 -18.06
CA MET A 121 1.40 -6.53 -17.73
C MET A 121 0.42 -7.23 -18.68
N ILE A 122 -0.68 -6.56 -19.04
CA ILE A 122 -1.63 -7.08 -20.03
C ILE A 122 -0.93 -7.33 -21.36
N VAL A 123 -0.19 -6.33 -21.86
CA VAL A 123 0.53 -6.43 -23.14
C VAL A 123 1.56 -7.57 -23.10
N ASP A 124 2.27 -7.71 -21.99
CA ASP A 124 3.29 -8.74 -21.79
C ASP A 124 2.67 -10.15 -21.77
N ILE A 125 1.57 -10.35 -21.03
CA ILE A 125 0.85 -11.63 -20.99
C ILE A 125 0.27 -11.97 -22.36
N GLU A 126 -0.34 -11.02 -23.08
CA GLU A 126 -0.87 -11.22 -24.43
C GLU A 126 0.22 -11.67 -25.41
N LYS A 127 1.43 -11.13 -25.26
CA LYS A 127 2.62 -11.49 -26.05
C LYS A 127 3.36 -12.73 -25.52
N LYS A 128 2.85 -13.39 -24.47
CA LYS A 128 3.49 -14.52 -23.78
C LYS A 128 4.92 -14.21 -23.33
N LYS A 129 5.15 -12.97 -22.87
CA LYS A 129 6.42 -12.50 -22.30
C LYS A 129 6.26 -12.39 -20.79
N PHE A 130 6.98 -13.21 -20.04
CA PHE A 130 6.78 -13.36 -18.60
C PHE A 130 7.86 -12.65 -17.74
N HIS A 131 8.46 -11.57 -18.23
CA HIS A 131 9.50 -10.85 -17.49
C HIS A 131 9.00 -10.31 -16.13
N GLN A 132 7.74 -9.89 -16.08
CA GLN A 132 7.08 -9.41 -14.87
C GLN A 132 6.41 -10.54 -14.07
N PHE A 133 6.39 -11.77 -14.57
CA PHE A 133 5.69 -12.91 -13.97
C PHE A 133 6.66 -14.07 -13.81
N ALA A 134 7.50 -14.00 -12.78
CA ALA A 134 8.58 -14.96 -12.56
C ALA A 134 8.05 -16.37 -12.33
N ASN A 135 6.97 -16.49 -11.56
CA ASN A 135 6.33 -17.75 -11.24
C ASN A 135 5.73 -18.42 -12.49
N ILE A 136 5.05 -17.64 -13.34
CA ILE A 136 4.56 -18.15 -14.64
C ILE A 136 5.73 -18.53 -15.54
N LYS A 137 6.81 -17.72 -15.57
CA LYS A 137 8.00 -18.02 -16.36
C LYS A 137 8.62 -19.36 -15.96
N ASP A 138 8.71 -19.64 -14.66
CA ASP A 138 9.21 -20.90 -14.13
C ASP A 138 8.28 -22.07 -14.52
N HIS A 139 6.96 -21.90 -14.42
CA HIS A 139 5.98 -22.89 -14.83
C HIS A 139 6.12 -23.26 -16.33
N MET A 140 6.26 -22.25 -17.19
CA MET A 140 6.49 -22.46 -18.63
C MET A 140 7.84 -23.14 -18.91
N GLY A 141 8.84 -22.92 -18.07
CA GLY A 141 10.13 -23.61 -18.13
C GLY A 141 10.03 -25.08 -17.69
N LYS A 142 9.29 -25.36 -16.61
CA LYS A 142 9.01 -26.71 -16.10
C LYS A 142 8.16 -27.53 -17.08
N TYR A 143 7.22 -26.89 -17.78
CA TYR A 143 6.30 -27.52 -18.73
C TYR A 143 6.31 -26.86 -20.12
N PRO A 144 7.34 -27.09 -20.97
CA PRO A 144 7.47 -26.41 -22.26
C PRO A 144 6.35 -26.69 -23.28
N MET A 145 5.63 -27.80 -23.13
CA MET A 145 4.51 -28.20 -23.99
C MET A 145 3.16 -27.66 -23.52
N TYR A 146 3.12 -26.98 -22.37
CA TYR A 146 1.88 -26.44 -21.81
C TYR A 146 1.34 -25.29 -22.68
N ASN A 147 0.06 -25.36 -23.05
CA ASN A 147 -0.58 -24.35 -23.87
C ASN A 147 -1.15 -23.22 -23.01
N PHE A 148 -0.31 -22.23 -22.69
CA PHE A 148 -0.73 -21.04 -21.97
C PHE A 148 -1.83 -20.25 -22.70
N ILE A 149 -2.93 -19.94 -21.99
CA ILE A 149 -4.09 -19.19 -22.47
C ILE A 149 -4.09 -17.77 -21.85
N PRO A 150 -3.60 -16.74 -22.56
CA PRO A 150 -3.46 -15.38 -22.00
C PRO A 150 -4.78 -14.70 -21.58
N LYS A 151 -5.87 -14.98 -22.31
CA LYS A 151 -7.13 -14.22 -22.21
C LYS A 151 -7.74 -14.22 -20.81
N LYS A 152 -7.62 -15.33 -20.10
CA LYS A 152 -8.14 -15.48 -18.73
C LYS A 152 -7.43 -14.50 -17.79
N TYR A 153 -6.10 -14.54 -17.78
CA TYR A 153 -5.28 -13.70 -16.92
C TYR A 153 -5.39 -12.21 -17.25
N THR A 154 -5.45 -11.86 -18.54
CA THR A 154 -5.60 -10.45 -18.95
C THR A 154 -6.97 -9.90 -18.58
N ALA A 155 -8.03 -10.72 -18.55
CA ALA A 155 -9.34 -10.31 -18.06
C ALA A 155 -9.30 -9.96 -16.56
N GLU A 156 -8.63 -10.78 -15.75
CA GLU A 156 -8.46 -10.51 -14.30
C GLU A 156 -7.68 -9.22 -14.04
N ILE A 157 -6.56 -9.00 -14.75
CA ILE A 157 -5.80 -7.75 -14.61
C ILE A 157 -6.64 -6.54 -15.05
N LYS A 158 -7.41 -6.66 -16.14
CA LYS A 158 -8.31 -5.59 -16.62
C LYS A 158 -9.42 -5.26 -15.61
N ALA A 159 -9.97 -6.27 -14.94
CA ALA A 159 -10.95 -6.08 -13.89
C ALA A 159 -10.36 -5.25 -12.74
N VAL A 160 -9.19 -5.65 -12.23
CA VAL A 160 -8.50 -4.91 -11.16
C VAL A 160 -8.10 -3.50 -11.61
N ALA A 161 -7.58 -3.33 -12.83
CA ALA A 161 -7.26 -2.01 -13.36
C ALA A 161 -8.50 -1.10 -13.41
N SER A 162 -9.65 -1.65 -13.79
CA SER A 162 -10.92 -0.92 -13.83
C SER A 162 -11.40 -0.53 -12.42
N ASP A 163 -11.25 -1.44 -11.45
CA ASP A 163 -11.57 -1.15 -10.05
C ASP A 163 -10.69 -0.03 -9.49
N PHE A 164 -9.40 0.02 -9.86
CA PHE A 164 -8.50 1.12 -9.50
C PHE A 164 -8.97 2.45 -10.09
N GLU A 165 -9.33 2.48 -11.39
CA GLU A 165 -9.85 3.69 -12.05
C GLU A 165 -11.11 4.24 -11.36
N ILE A 166 -12.02 3.35 -10.97
CA ILE A 166 -13.25 3.72 -10.26
C ILE A 166 -12.90 4.23 -8.85
N ARG A 167 -12.11 3.45 -8.10
CA ARG A 167 -11.78 3.71 -6.70
C ARG A 167 -11.02 5.02 -6.51
N PHE A 168 -10.13 5.36 -7.43
CA PHE A 168 -9.23 6.51 -7.35
C PHE A 168 -9.63 7.64 -8.31
N SER A 169 -10.85 7.61 -8.85
CA SER A 169 -11.38 8.65 -9.74
C SER A 169 -11.35 10.06 -9.14
N ASP A 170 -11.44 10.18 -7.81
CA ASP A 170 -11.34 11.44 -7.09
C ASP A 170 -9.94 12.08 -7.17
N PHE A 171 -8.86 11.29 -7.32
CA PHE A 171 -7.51 11.84 -7.44
C PHE A 171 -7.33 12.68 -8.70
N LYS A 172 -8.02 12.34 -9.79
CA LYS A 172 -8.07 13.16 -11.02
C LYS A 172 -8.67 14.55 -10.79
N LYS A 173 -9.43 14.75 -9.71
CA LYS A 173 -10.00 16.06 -9.35
C LYS A 173 -8.95 16.98 -8.72
N ILE A 174 -7.98 16.43 -7.99
CA ILE A 174 -6.95 17.16 -7.25
C ILE A 174 -5.57 17.15 -7.94
N GLU A 175 -5.37 16.31 -8.95
CA GLU A 175 -4.09 16.15 -9.68
C GLU A 175 -3.54 17.48 -10.22
N LYS A 176 -4.36 18.29 -10.91
CA LYS A 176 -3.91 19.61 -11.39
C LYS A 176 -3.55 20.57 -10.26
N LEU A 177 -4.23 20.49 -9.12
CA LEU A 177 -3.86 21.29 -7.94
C LEU A 177 -2.53 20.80 -7.37
N LEU A 178 -2.30 19.49 -7.33
CA LEU A 178 -1.05 18.90 -6.87
C LEU A 178 0.13 19.30 -7.74
N GLU A 179 -0.02 19.22 -9.06
CA GLU A 179 0.98 19.70 -10.02
C GLU A 179 1.28 21.19 -9.81
N PHE A 180 0.24 22.01 -9.67
CA PHE A 180 0.40 23.43 -9.36
C PHE A 180 1.05 23.66 -7.99
N SER A 181 0.70 22.90 -6.96
CA SER A 181 1.29 23.02 -5.63
C SER A 181 2.77 22.67 -5.61
N SER A 182 3.15 21.68 -6.42
CA SER A 182 4.53 21.18 -6.52
C SER A 182 5.36 22.07 -7.44
N PHE A 183 4.75 22.63 -8.49
CA PHE A 183 5.42 23.50 -9.46
C PHE A 183 4.54 24.69 -9.90
N PRO A 184 4.35 25.71 -9.04
CA PRO A 184 3.39 26.80 -9.26
C PRO A 184 3.68 27.67 -10.48
N PHE A 185 4.96 27.72 -10.89
CA PHE A 185 5.45 28.54 -12.00
C PHE A 185 5.71 27.73 -13.28
N ASN A 186 5.12 26.55 -13.40
CA ASN A 186 5.22 25.76 -14.62
C ASN A 186 4.68 26.56 -15.82
N ASN A 187 5.51 26.74 -16.85
CA ASN A 187 5.14 27.48 -18.06
C ASN A 187 4.12 26.72 -18.93
N SER A 188 3.90 25.42 -18.71
CA SER A 188 2.87 24.66 -19.43
C SER A 188 1.45 24.92 -18.94
N ILE A 189 1.29 25.50 -17.74
CA ILE A 189 -0.03 25.84 -17.19
C ILE A 189 -0.55 27.08 -17.92
N ASP A 190 -1.58 26.88 -18.73
CA ASP A 190 -2.23 27.94 -19.50
C ASP A 190 -3.42 28.58 -18.76
N HIS A 191 -4.15 29.45 -19.46
CA HIS A 191 -5.31 30.14 -18.89
C HIS A 191 -6.47 29.19 -18.56
N ASP A 192 -6.66 28.13 -19.35
CA ASP A 192 -7.72 27.14 -19.16
C ASP A 192 -7.40 26.23 -17.97
N ASP A 193 -6.12 25.91 -17.77
CA ASP A 193 -5.64 25.21 -16.58
C ASP A 193 -5.88 26.03 -15.30
N ILE A 194 -5.54 27.32 -15.32
CA ILE A 194 -5.79 28.22 -14.17
C ILE A 194 -7.28 28.27 -13.85
N TYR A 195 -8.12 28.42 -14.87
CA TYR A 195 -9.58 28.39 -14.71
C TYR A 195 -10.04 27.07 -14.08
N GLY A 196 -9.56 25.94 -14.62
CA GLY A 196 -9.93 24.61 -14.14
C GLY A 196 -9.48 24.35 -12.68
N ILE A 197 -8.26 24.77 -12.31
CA ILE A 197 -7.75 24.69 -10.94
C ILE A 197 -8.62 25.53 -10.02
N ALA A 198 -8.83 26.81 -10.34
CA ALA A 198 -9.63 27.70 -9.50
C ALA A 198 -11.07 27.17 -9.34
N LYS A 199 -11.70 26.72 -10.43
CA LYS A 199 -13.10 26.27 -10.42
C LYS A 199 -13.31 24.99 -9.60
N LYS A 200 -12.45 23.99 -9.78
CA LYS A 200 -12.56 22.75 -9.00
C LYS A 200 -12.31 23.01 -7.51
N ASN A 201 -11.33 23.85 -7.18
CA ASN A 201 -10.97 24.11 -5.79
C ASN A 201 -11.92 25.05 -5.07
N SER A 202 -12.55 25.99 -5.79
CA SER A 202 -13.63 26.80 -5.23
C SER A 202 -14.81 25.95 -4.79
N ASP A 203 -15.14 24.91 -5.58
CA ASP A 203 -16.24 24.01 -5.28
C ASP A 203 -15.90 23.07 -4.10
N ILE A 204 -14.67 22.54 -4.03
CA ILE A 204 -14.20 21.67 -2.93
C ILE A 204 -14.12 22.45 -1.61
N SER A 205 -13.54 23.66 -1.64
CA SER A 205 -13.19 24.42 -0.45
C SER A 205 -14.26 25.44 -0.03
N GLN A 206 -15.36 25.49 -0.78
CA GLN A 206 -16.49 26.41 -0.61
C GLN A 206 -16.01 27.87 -0.49
N MET A 207 -15.31 28.34 -1.52
CA MET A 207 -14.74 29.69 -1.57
C MET A 207 -15.08 30.38 -2.89
N ASP A 208 -14.83 31.70 -2.96
CA ASP A 208 -15.09 32.48 -4.17
C ASP A 208 -14.10 32.12 -5.29
N PHE A 209 -14.64 31.63 -6.40
CA PHE A 209 -13.89 31.27 -7.59
C PHE A 209 -13.07 32.44 -8.16
N THR A 210 -13.68 33.63 -8.26
CA THR A 210 -13.07 34.80 -8.90
C THR A 210 -11.88 35.29 -8.09
N ILE A 211 -12.02 35.29 -6.76
CA ILE A 211 -10.93 35.66 -5.85
C ILE A 211 -9.79 34.64 -5.96
N LEU A 212 -10.07 33.34 -5.88
CA LEU A 212 -9.03 32.32 -6.01
C LEU A 212 -8.32 32.38 -7.37
N GLN A 213 -9.07 32.59 -8.45
CA GLN A 213 -8.49 32.75 -9.79
C GLN A 213 -7.54 33.95 -9.86
N SER A 214 -7.96 35.09 -9.30
CA SER A 214 -7.15 36.31 -9.23
C SER A 214 -5.87 36.10 -8.40
N GLU A 215 -5.98 35.40 -7.27
CA GLU A 215 -4.83 35.04 -6.42
C GLU A 215 -3.81 34.16 -7.16
N ILE A 216 -4.26 33.14 -7.89
CA ILE A 216 -3.40 32.25 -8.69
C ILE A 216 -2.66 33.05 -9.78
N ILE A 217 -3.38 33.91 -10.52
CA ILE A 217 -2.79 34.77 -11.56
C ILE A 217 -1.75 35.71 -10.95
N THR A 218 -2.11 36.37 -9.84
CA THR A 218 -1.22 37.31 -9.14
C THR A 218 0.03 36.62 -8.62
N LEU A 219 -0.08 35.41 -8.07
CA LEU A 219 1.07 34.63 -7.61
C LEU A 219 1.99 34.25 -8.77
N ARG A 220 1.44 33.79 -9.91
CA ARG A 220 2.24 33.39 -11.08
C ARG A 220 3.02 34.55 -11.71
N CYS A 221 2.50 35.77 -11.60
CA CYS A 221 3.16 36.99 -12.05
C CYS A 221 4.16 37.57 -11.03
N ASP A 222 4.24 37.01 -9.81
CA ASP A 222 5.11 37.52 -8.76
C ASP A 222 6.57 37.11 -9.00
N ILE A 223 7.39 38.09 -9.43
CA ILE A 223 8.80 37.88 -9.78
C ILE A 223 9.61 37.42 -8.57
N PHE A 224 9.30 37.93 -7.37
CA PHE A 224 10.04 37.60 -6.14
C PHE A 224 9.81 36.15 -5.72
N LEU A 225 8.54 35.71 -5.75
CA LEU A 225 8.17 34.33 -5.44
C LEU A 225 8.67 33.36 -6.52
N LYS A 226 8.59 33.75 -7.80
CA LYS A 226 9.10 32.94 -8.92
C LYS A 226 10.59 32.63 -8.76
N ALA A 227 11.39 33.62 -8.35
CA ALA A 227 12.83 33.46 -8.12
C ALA A 227 13.18 32.50 -6.95
N ARG A 228 12.22 32.17 -6.07
CA ARG A 228 12.41 31.31 -4.89
C ARG A 228 11.64 29.99 -4.97
N SER A 229 11.05 29.70 -6.12
CA SER A 229 10.18 28.53 -6.34
C SER A 229 10.87 27.17 -6.21
N SER A 230 12.21 27.12 -6.27
CA SER A 230 12.99 25.88 -6.10
C SER A 230 12.99 25.33 -4.66
N SER A 231 12.35 26.02 -3.70
CA SER A 231 12.43 25.68 -2.27
C SER A 231 11.44 24.60 -1.82
N GLY A 232 10.62 24.02 -2.72
CA GLY A 232 9.71 22.92 -2.38
C GLY A 232 8.66 23.29 -1.33
N LEU A 233 8.50 22.49 -0.26
CA LEU A 233 7.55 22.78 0.83
C LEU A 233 7.83 24.13 1.52
N ASP A 234 9.09 24.57 1.57
CA ASP A 234 9.47 25.85 2.16
C ASP A 234 8.98 27.04 1.31
N PHE A 235 8.66 26.82 0.02
CA PHE A 235 8.09 27.86 -0.84
C PHE A 235 6.76 28.37 -0.28
N TRP A 236 5.86 27.47 0.12
CA TRP A 236 4.53 27.85 0.60
C TRP A 236 4.56 28.53 1.98
N ALA A 237 5.68 28.45 2.70
CA ALA A 237 5.93 29.25 3.90
C ALA A 237 6.24 30.73 3.58
N LEU A 238 6.77 31.02 2.38
CA LEU A 238 7.06 32.39 1.92
C LEU A 238 5.83 33.12 1.37
N VAL A 239 4.78 32.38 1.03
CA VAL A 239 3.53 32.94 0.46
C VAL A 239 2.69 33.56 1.58
N SER A 240 2.44 34.87 1.48
CA SER A 240 1.68 35.62 2.49
C SER A 240 0.22 35.18 2.55
N ASN A 241 -0.25 34.86 3.76
CA ASN A 241 -1.65 34.53 4.02
C ASN A 241 -2.59 35.73 3.85
N GLU A 242 -2.10 36.96 4.03
CA GLU A 242 -2.90 38.17 3.85
C GLU A 242 -3.15 38.47 2.37
N LYS A 243 -2.17 38.17 1.51
CA LYS A 243 -2.24 38.43 0.06
C LYS A 243 -2.92 37.31 -0.71
N TYR A 244 -2.82 36.06 -0.23
CA TYR A 244 -3.31 34.86 -0.92
C TYR A 244 -4.13 33.92 -0.01
N PRO A 245 -5.15 34.42 0.72
CA PRO A 245 -5.85 33.65 1.75
C PRO A 245 -6.53 32.39 1.22
N ASN A 246 -7.18 32.48 0.05
CA ASN A 246 -7.91 31.34 -0.53
C ASN A 246 -6.94 30.29 -1.05
N LEU A 247 -5.89 30.73 -1.75
CA LEU A 247 -4.87 29.83 -2.27
C LEU A 247 -4.10 29.14 -1.13
N LYS A 248 -3.73 29.88 -0.06
CA LYS A 248 -3.11 29.30 1.13
C LYS A 248 -3.99 28.21 1.74
N LYS A 249 -5.29 28.48 1.89
CA LYS A 249 -6.26 27.51 2.41
C LYS A 249 -6.32 26.24 1.54
N CYS A 250 -6.34 26.36 0.21
CA CYS A 250 -6.30 25.20 -0.70
C CYS A 250 -5.05 24.34 -0.49
N ILE A 251 -3.88 24.98 -0.40
CA ILE A 251 -2.61 24.28 -0.21
C ILE A 251 -2.52 23.62 1.16
N GLU A 252 -2.97 24.30 2.21
CA GLU A 252 -3.02 23.74 3.56
C GLU A 252 -3.97 22.55 3.65
N GLN A 253 -5.14 22.62 3.00
CA GLN A 253 -6.05 21.49 2.90
C GLN A 253 -5.41 20.31 2.18
N LEU A 254 -4.71 20.55 1.08
CA LEU A 254 -4.00 19.51 0.34
C LEU A 254 -2.90 18.85 1.17
N HIS A 255 -2.10 19.66 1.88
CA HIS A 255 -1.04 19.17 2.77
C HIS A 255 -1.59 18.49 4.03
N SER A 256 -2.82 18.80 4.44
CA SER A 256 -3.49 18.15 5.56
C SER A 256 -4.02 16.74 5.22
N CYS A 257 -4.05 16.36 3.94
CA CYS A 257 -4.44 15.02 3.56
C CYS A 257 -3.43 14.00 4.08
N PHE A 258 -3.86 13.21 5.07
CA PHE A 258 -3.09 12.06 5.54
C PHE A 258 -2.94 11.05 4.42
N GLY A 259 -1.70 10.81 3.99
CA GLY A 259 -1.44 9.86 2.94
C GLY A 259 -1.77 8.44 3.40
N SER A 260 -1.09 7.96 4.43
CA SER A 260 -1.24 6.58 4.88
C SER A 260 -2.12 6.44 6.13
N THR A 261 -2.71 5.26 6.27
CA THR A 261 -3.34 4.81 7.52
C THR A 261 -2.31 4.42 8.58
N TYR A 262 -1.00 4.59 8.34
CA TYR A 262 0.06 4.11 9.22
C TYR A 262 -0.11 4.60 10.67
N LEU A 263 -0.38 5.89 10.86
CA LEU A 263 -0.58 6.45 12.21
C LEU A 263 -1.83 5.86 12.88
N CYS A 264 -2.90 5.64 12.11
CA CYS A 264 -4.11 4.97 12.58
C CYS A 264 -3.81 3.50 12.94
N GLU A 265 -3.14 2.75 12.08
CA GLU A 265 -2.80 1.34 12.30
C GLU A 265 -1.83 1.15 13.47
N SER A 266 -0.86 2.06 13.63
CA SER A 266 0.04 2.12 14.78
C SER A 266 -0.75 2.35 16.08
N ALA A 267 -1.69 3.30 16.07
CA ALA A 267 -2.59 3.55 17.17
C ALA A 267 -3.48 2.33 17.51
N PHE A 268 -4.03 1.64 16.51
CA PHE A 268 -4.83 0.43 16.72
C PHE A 268 -4.00 -0.75 17.22
N SER A 269 -2.76 -0.92 16.74
CA SER A 269 -1.85 -1.97 17.22
C SER A 269 -1.56 -1.82 18.70
N LEU A 270 -1.46 -0.58 19.19
CA LEU A 270 -1.29 -0.27 20.61
C LEU A 270 -2.53 -0.61 21.45
N LYS A 271 -3.75 -0.70 20.88
CA LYS A 271 -4.92 -1.17 21.66
C LYS A 271 -4.74 -2.58 22.21
N GLN A 272 -3.83 -3.40 21.68
CA GLN A 272 -3.45 -4.67 22.28
C GLN A 272 -2.79 -4.53 23.66
N THR A 273 -2.37 -3.34 24.07
CA THR A 273 -1.86 -3.07 25.43
C THR A 273 -2.96 -3.03 26.49
N LYS A 274 -4.22 -2.76 26.12
CA LYS A 274 -5.39 -2.96 27.01
C LYS A 274 -5.83 -4.43 26.93
N ASN A 275 -5.10 -5.34 27.58
CA ASN A 275 -5.57 -6.71 27.77
C ASN A 275 -6.21 -6.91 29.16
N LYS A 276 -6.99 -7.97 29.34
CA LYS A 276 -7.69 -8.31 30.61
C LYS A 276 -6.78 -8.45 31.84
N HIS A 277 -5.47 -8.59 31.64
CA HIS A 277 -4.44 -8.72 32.67
C HIS A 277 -3.79 -7.37 33.06
N ARG A 278 -4.18 -6.24 32.43
CA ARG A 278 -3.70 -4.89 32.78
C ARG A 278 -4.84 -4.00 33.28
N SER A 279 -5.38 -4.34 34.45
CA SER A 279 -6.53 -3.67 35.10
C SER A 279 -6.26 -2.24 35.61
N ARG A 280 -5.01 -1.74 35.50
CA ARG A 280 -4.55 -0.44 36.04
C ARG A 280 -4.29 0.64 34.99
N LEU A 281 -4.40 0.32 33.69
CA LEU A 281 -4.16 1.32 32.64
C LEU A 281 -5.35 2.27 32.52
N THR A 282 -5.14 3.51 32.94
CA THR A 282 -6.09 4.61 32.67
C THR A 282 -5.96 5.11 31.22
N ASP A 283 -6.90 5.95 30.80
CA ASP A 283 -6.85 6.56 29.47
C ASP A 283 -5.63 7.50 29.30
N ALA A 284 -5.16 8.15 30.37
CA ALA A 284 -3.93 8.94 30.36
C ALA A 284 -2.71 8.09 29.98
N HIS A 285 -2.54 6.92 30.61
CA HIS A 285 -1.44 6.00 30.27
C HIS A 285 -1.52 5.52 28.81
N THR A 286 -2.74 5.36 28.29
CA THR A 286 -2.96 4.96 26.89
C THR A 286 -2.54 6.08 25.94
N LEU A 287 -2.89 7.33 26.26
CA LEU A 287 -2.49 8.51 25.50
C LEU A 287 -0.97 8.71 25.51
N ASP A 288 -0.32 8.52 26.65
CA ASP A 288 1.15 8.65 26.75
C ASP A 288 1.87 7.55 25.98
N SER A 289 1.36 6.30 26.05
CA SER A 289 1.87 5.19 25.24
C SER A 289 1.68 5.44 23.74
N LEU A 290 0.54 6.02 23.36
CA LEU A 290 0.27 6.40 21.98
C LEU A 290 1.26 7.45 21.49
N ARG A 291 1.46 8.52 22.28
CA ARG A 291 2.42 9.59 21.99
C ARG A 291 3.84 9.05 21.82
N LEU A 292 4.28 8.17 22.73
CA LEU A 292 5.61 7.55 22.64
C LEU A 292 5.77 6.70 21.39
N ALA A 293 4.74 5.94 21.01
CA ALA A 293 4.83 5.04 19.87
C ALA A 293 4.74 5.73 18.50
N ILE A 294 4.04 6.87 18.41
CA ILE A 294 3.90 7.64 17.17
C ILE A 294 4.95 8.74 17.01
N SER A 295 5.61 9.14 18.10
CA SER A 295 6.59 10.22 18.09
C SER A 295 7.94 9.76 17.54
N ASN A 296 8.59 10.65 16.79
CA ASN A 296 10.00 10.51 16.40
C ASN A 296 10.96 11.09 17.46
N TYR A 297 10.41 11.66 18.54
CA TYR A 297 11.19 12.20 19.64
C TYR A 297 12.01 11.09 20.30
N LYS A 298 13.32 11.29 20.39
CA LYS A 298 14.20 10.47 21.20
C LYS A 298 14.39 11.20 22.53
N PRO A 299 13.81 10.70 23.64
CA PRO A 299 14.08 11.26 24.95
C PRO A 299 15.58 11.20 25.23
N ASP A 300 16.09 12.20 25.94
CA ASP A 300 17.44 12.15 26.47
C ASP A 300 17.46 11.20 27.68
N PHE A 301 17.72 9.93 27.39
CA PHE A 301 17.71 8.87 28.40
C PHE A 301 18.81 9.06 29.45
N ALA A 302 19.91 9.75 29.12
CA ALA A 302 20.99 9.99 30.06
C ALA A 302 20.54 10.99 31.13
N ASN A 303 19.99 12.12 30.72
CA ASN A 303 19.43 13.10 31.65
C ASN A 303 18.28 12.51 32.50
N LEU A 304 17.39 11.72 31.88
CA LEU A 304 16.31 11.05 32.62
C LEU A 304 16.82 10.03 33.66
N ALA A 305 17.94 9.36 33.38
CA ALA A 305 18.54 8.40 34.31
C ALA A 305 19.26 9.11 35.47
N GLU A 306 19.88 10.27 35.22
CA GLU A 306 20.50 11.10 36.26
C GLU A 306 19.46 11.70 37.22
N ASP A 307 18.29 12.10 36.70
CA ASP A 307 17.18 12.62 37.51
C ASP A 307 16.39 11.53 38.25
N TYR A 308 16.63 10.25 37.94
CA TYR A 308 15.87 9.15 38.54
C TYR A 308 16.44 8.73 39.91
N GLN A 309 15.74 9.10 40.98
CA GLN A 309 16.09 8.67 42.32
C GLN A 309 15.71 7.19 42.54
N ALA A 310 16.68 6.29 42.48
CA ALA A 310 16.46 4.87 42.74
C ALA A 310 15.93 4.66 44.16
N GLN A 311 14.82 3.92 44.30
CA GLN A 311 14.39 3.45 45.61
C GLN A 311 15.40 2.42 46.11
N CYS A 312 16.17 2.80 47.13
CA CYS A 312 17.01 1.87 47.85
C CYS A 312 16.10 0.83 48.52
N SER A 313 16.39 -0.45 48.26
CA SER A 313 15.74 -1.54 48.99
C SER A 313 16.14 -1.43 50.46
N HIS A 314 15.13 -1.55 51.35
CA HIS A 314 15.32 -1.59 52.79
C HIS A 314 15.80 -2.96 53.26
#